data_AF-A0A8H7S528-F1
#
_entry.id   AF-A0A8H7S528-F1
#
_cell.length_a   1.000
_cell.length_b   1.000
_cell.length_c   1.000
_cell.angle_alpha   90.00
_cell.angle_beta   90.00
_cell.angle_gamma   90.00
#
_symmetry.space_group_name_H-M   'P 1'
#
loop_
_entity.id
_entity.type
_entity.pdbx_description
1 polymer ?
#
loop_
_entity_poly.entity_id
_entity_poly.type
_entity_poly.pdbx_seq_one_letter_code
_entity_poly.pdbx_strand_id
1 'polypeptide(L)'
;MSPWIRVKKTNKDISIKVPPEGLVEGQSYLLQVSSGAHISIFEGVKEELFTFSILRYQEDGVLRWLEARYLDGDFLAFPAFDEAYNPLVDFWYSLGASVGQILPNQWFIMFEEASRKERENNRDDDDEDKEEEYDEERNNKLLERRRKYSKSSTATPFYGKENVHPPAAQILFSSKRSQREAIA
;
A
#
# COMPACT_ATOMS: atom_id res chain seq x y z
N MET A 1 -9.81 55.42 -0.97
CA MET A 1 -8.58 54.79 -0.45
C MET A 1 -8.67 53.30 -0.78
N SER A 2 -8.01 52.85 -1.84
CA SER A 2 -8.03 51.44 -2.25
C SER A 2 -6.76 50.74 -1.76
N PRO A 3 -6.83 49.57 -1.12
CA PRO A 3 -5.63 48.86 -0.71
C PRO A 3 -4.96 48.26 -1.94
N TRP A 4 -3.71 48.64 -2.15
CA TRP A 4 -2.82 48.03 -3.12
C TRP A 4 -2.55 46.58 -2.69
N ILE A 5 -3.27 45.63 -3.26
CA ILE A 5 -2.89 44.22 -3.17
C ILE A 5 -1.66 44.06 -4.06
N ARG A 6 -0.48 44.01 -3.43
CA ARG A 6 0.74 43.56 -4.09
C ARG A 6 0.51 42.11 -4.50
N VAL A 7 0.24 41.90 -5.79
CA VAL A 7 0.39 40.60 -6.43
C VAL A 7 1.88 40.24 -6.29
N LYS A 8 2.21 39.38 -5.33
CA LYS A 8 3.53 38.79 -5.24
C LYS A 8 3.69 37.92 -6.49
N LYS A 9 4.48 38.39 -7.46
CA LYS A 9 5.07 37.52 -8.48
C LYS A 9 5.94 36.50 -7.76
N THR A 10 5.42 35.30 -7.53
CA THR A 10 6.25 34.12 -7.29
C THR A 10 6.53 33.49 -8.65
N ASN A 11 7.51 34.07 -9.34
CA ASN A 11 8.17 33.43 -10.45
C ASN A 11 9.42 32.74 -9.87
N LYS A 12 9.24 31.48 -9.45
CA LYS A 12 10.32 30.54 -9.12
C LYS A 12 9.83 29.15 -9.50
N ASP A 13 10.44 28.66 -10.57
CA ASP A 13 10.62 27.26 -10.94
C ASP A 13 9.39 26.44 -11.37
N ILE A 14 9.09 26.53 -12.67
CA ILE A 14 8.51 25.44 -13.47
C ILE A 14 9.56 24.30 -13.61
N SER A 15 10.22 23.92 -12.51
CA SER A 15 11.22 22.84 -12.41
C SER A 15 10.64 21.60 -11.74
N ILE A 16 9.34 21.62 -11.41
CA ILE A 16 8.64 20.56 -10.67
C ILE A 16 8.01 19.53 -11.63
N LYS A 17 7.99 19.80 -12.95
CA LYS A 17 7.44 18.86 -13.93
C LYS A 17 8.24 17.56 -13.90
N VAL A 18 7.53 16.44 -13.72
CA VAL A 18 8.11 15.10 -13.84
C VAL A 18 8.01 14.70 -15.31
N PRO A 19 9.13 14.38 -15.98
CA PRO A 19 9.08 13.88 -17.34
C PRO A 19 8.52 12.45 -17.36
N PRO A 20 7.96 11.97 -18.49
CA PRO A 20 7.31 10.66 -18.56
C PRO A 20 8.20 9.50 -18.10
N GLU A 21 9.49 9.54 -18.43
CA GLU A 21 10.51 8.56 -18.01
C GLU A 21 10.83 8.59 -16.50
N GLY A 22 10.43 9.66 -15.81
CA GLY A 22 10.62 9.82 -14.37
C GLY A 22 9.40 9.43 -13.53
N LEU A 23 8.33 8.92 -14.15
CA LEU A 23 7.15 8.46 -13.44
C LEU A 23 7.42 7.13 -12.73
N VAL A 24 6.95 7.04 -11.49
CA VAL A 24 7.07 5.87 -10.61
C VAL A 24 5.70 5.24 -10.46
N GLU A 25 5.60 3.94 -10.73
CA GLU A 25 4.36 3.19 -10.60
C GLU A 25 3.86 3.24 -9.15
N GLY A 26 2.55 3.38 -8.97
CA GLY A 26 1.92 3.53 -7.65
C GLY A 26 1.99 4.93 -7.05
N GLN A 27 2.81 5.83 -7.58
CA GLN A 27 2.94 7.20 -7.06
C GLN A 27 1.82 8.12 -7.55
N SER A 28 1.41 9.05 -6.67
CA SER A 28 0.40 10.06 -6.98
C SER A 28 0.97 11.30 -7.68
N TYR A 29 0.28 11.76 -8.72
CA TYR A 29 0.62 12.96 -9.49
C TYR A 29 -0.58 13.88 -9.70
N LEU A 30 -0.33 15.19 -9.76
CA LEU A 30 -1.22 16.16 -10.40
C LEU A 30 -0.99 16.07 -11.91
N LEU A 31 -1.96 15.51 -12.61
CA LEU A 31 -1.93 15.30 -14.04
C LEU A 31 -2.70 16.41 -14.74
N GLN A 32 -2.00 17.27 -15.46
CA GLN A 32 -2.61 18.28 -16.31
C GLN A 32 -2.79 17.71 -17.73
N VAL A 33 -4.04 17.69 -18.18
CA VAL A 33 -4.46 17.28 -19.52
C VAL A 33 -5.38 18.35 -20.11
N SER A 34 -5.80 18.18 -21.36
CA SER A 34 -6.69 19.13 -22.05
C SER A 34 -8.01 19.41 -21.31
N SER A 35 -8.52 18.45 -20.55
CA SER A 35 -9.78 18.57 -19.80
C SER A 35 -9.62 19.22 -18.42
N GLY A 36 -8.39 19.44 -17.94
CA GLY A 36 -8.17 19.89 -16.57
C GLY A 36 -6.91 19.34 -15.92
N ALA A 37 -6.71 19.73 -14.67
CA ALA A 37 -5.75 19.12 -13.76
C ALA A 37 -6.47 18.18 -12.79
N HIS A 38 -5.99 16.94 -12.68
CA HIS A 38 -6.59 15.89 -11.86
C HIS A 38 -5.56 15.26 -10.93
N ILE A 39 -6.02 14.76 -9.78
CA ILE A 39 -5.20 13.86 -8.97
C ILE A 39 -5.24 12.48 -9.64
N SER A 40 -4.08 11.86 -9.79
CA SER A 40 -3.93 10.58 -10.48
C SER A 40 -2.88 9.71 -9.80
N ILE A 41 -2.91 8.41 -10.07
CA ILE A 41 -1.86 7.45 -9.75
C ILE A 41 -1.34 6.87 -11.05
N PHE A 42 -0.03 6.80 -11.21
CA PHE A 42 0.59 6.19 -12.38
C PHE A 42 0.58 4.66 -12.24
N GLU A 43 0.11 3.95 -13.27
CA GLU A 43 -0.03 2.48 -13.30
C GLU A 43 0.92 1.81 -14.30
N GLY A 44 1.92 2.54 -14.78
CA GLY A 44 2.90 2.04 -15.74
C GLY A 44 2.55 2.31 -17.20
N VAL A 45 3.36 1.72 -18.09
CA VAL A 45 3.23 1.85 -19.55
C VAL A 45 2.75 0.54 -20.15
N LYS A 46 1.63 0.57 -20.88
CA LYS A 46 1.02 -0.59 -21.54
C LYS A 46 0.77 -0.24 -23.00
N GLU A 47 1.28 -1.05 -23.93
CA GLU A 47 1.10 -0.83 -25.37
C GLU A 47 1.53 0.59 -25.82
N GLU A 48 2.68 1.07 -25.33
CA GLU A 48 3.22 2.43 -25.59
C GLU A 48 2.37 3.58 -25.02
N LEU A 49 1.33 3.29 -24.24
CA LEU A 49 0.49 4.28 -23.58
C LEU A 49 0.78 4.35 -22.07
N PHE A 50 0.90 5.56 -21.55
CA PHE A 50 1.02 5.83 -20.13
C PHE A 50 -0.36 5.68 -19.49
N THR A 51 -0.48 4.75 -18.53
CA THR A 51 -1.75 4.42 -17.88
C THR A 51 -1.82 5.09 -16.50
N PHE A 52 -2.96 5.72 -16.21
CA PHE A 52 -3.22 6.41 -14.95
C PHE A 52 -4.59 6.03 -14.40
N SER A 53 -4.67 5.90 -13.09
CA SER A 53 -5.93 5.95 -12.34
C SER A 53 -6.21 7.40 -11.95
N ILE A 54 -7.25 8.03 -12.51
CA ILE A 54 -7.64 9.41 -12.25
C ILE A 54 -8.77 9.47 -11.22
N LEU A 55 -8.60 10.29 -10.19
CA LEU A 55 -9.57 10.51 -9.14
C LEU A 55 -10.49 11.70 -9.48
N ARG A 56 -11.79 11.45 -9.59
CA ARG A 56 -12.78 12.51 -9.83
C ARG A 56 -14.13 12.26 -9.19
N TYR A 57 -14.85 13.33 -8.89
CA TYR A 57 -16.27 13.28 -8.58
C TYR A 57 -17.07 13.00 -9.87
N GLN A 58 -17.99 12.04 -9.80
CA GLN A 58 -18.99 11.84 -10.85
C GLN A 58 -20.22 12.74 -10.61
N GLU A 59 -21.16 12.73 -11.54
CA GLU A 59 -22.40 13.52 -11.47
C GLU A 59 -23.27 13.18 -10.25
N ASP A 60 -23.14 11.96 -9.70
CA ASP A 60 -23.82 11.51 -8.48
C ASP A 60 -23.16 12.02 -7.19
N GLY A 61 -22.08 12.81 -7.29
CA GLY A 61 -21.31 13.31 -6.15
C GLY A 61 -20.41 12.27 -5.49
N VAL A 62 -20.29 11.07 -6.08
CA VAL A 62 -19.41 10.01 -5.57
C VAL A 62 -18.02 10.16 -6.16
N LEU A 63 -17.01 10.09 -5.29
CA LEU A 63 -15.60 10.10 -5.65
C LEU A 63 -15.20 8.71 -6.20
N ARG A 64 -14.63 8.65 -7.41
CA ARG A 64 -14.22 7.38 -8.04
C ARG A 64 -12.88 7.51 -8.75
N TRP A 65 -12.14 6.40 -8.73
CA TRP A 65 -10.98 6.18 -9.59
C TRP A 65 -11.44 5.69 -10.96
N LEU A 66 -10.87 6.26 -12.02
CA LEU A 66 -11.12 5.88 -13.40
C LEU A 66 -9.81 5.67 -14.13
N GLU A 67 -9.72 4.60 -14.90
CA GLU A 67 -8.59 4.36 -15.77
C GLU A 67 -8.59 5.37 -16.94
N ALA A 68 -7.41 5.92 -17.23
CA ALA A 68 -7.15 6.77 -18.38
C ALA A 68 -5.78 6.42 -18.98
N ARG A 69 -5.63 6.60 -20.28
CA ARG A 69 -4.41 6.30 -21.03
C ARG A 69 -4.04 7.48 -21.92
N TYR A 70 -2.76 7.81 -21.96
CA TYR A 70 -2.26 8.96 -22.71
C TYR A 70 -1.00 8.60 -23.50
N LEU A 71 -0.81 9.26 -24.63
CA LEU A 71 0.49 9.29 -25.32
C LEU A 71 1.42 10.28 -24.61
N ASP A 72 2.73 10.13 -24.81
CA ASP A 72 3.67 11.18 -24.47
C ASP A 72 3.31 12.47 -25.22
N GLY A 73 3.28 13.60 -24.50
CA GLY A 73 2.86 14.91 -24.98
C GLY A 73 1.39 15.25 -24.72
N ASP A 74 0.52 14.27 -24.45
CA ASP A 74 -0.90 14.52 -24.15
C ASP A 74 -1.16 14.94 -22.70
N PHE A 75 -0.14 14.82 -21.85
CA PHE A 75 -0.22 15.14 -20.44
C PHE A 75 1.04 15.84 -19.93
N LEU A 76 0.89 16.55 -18.81
CA LEU A 76 1.97 17.02 -17.97
C LEU A 76 1.78 16.45 -16.58
N ALA A 77 2.82 15.87 -16.01
CA ALA A 77 2.79 15.32 -14.66
C ALA A 77 3.59 16.19 -13.70
N PHE A 78 3.06 16.34 -12.49
CA PHE A 78 3.70 17.01 -11.37
C PHE A 78 3.44 16.20 -10.09
N PRO A 79 4.32 16.23 -9.08
CA PRO A 79 4.07 15.55 -7.82
C PRO A 79 2.74 16.02 -7.20
N ALA A 80 1.98 15.10 -6.60
CA ALA A 80 0.79 15.45 -5.83
C ALA A 80 1.13 15.98 -4.43
N PHE A 81 2.24 15.52 -3.87
CA PHE A 81 2.67 15.81 -2.52
C PHE A 81 4.09 16.36 -2.49
N ASP A 82 4.43 17.09 -1.44
CA ASP A 82 5.82 17.42 -1.11
C ASP A 82 6.53 16.26 -0.39
N GLU A 83 7.80 16.45 -0.03
CA GLU A 83 8.62 15.44 0.67
C GLU A 83 8.07 15.06 2.06
N ALA A 84 7.29 15.94 2.69
CA ALA A 84 6.63 15.69 3.97
C ALA A 84 5.20 15.15 3.79
N TYR A 85 4.84 14.78 2.56
CA TYR A 85 3.54 14.25 2.19
C TYR A 85 2.37 15.25 2.36
N ASN A 86 2.66 16.56 2.33
CA ASN A 86 1.63 17.59 2.31
C ASN A 86 1.09 17.78 0.88
N PRO A 87 -0.22 17.97 0.72
CA PRO A 87 -0.83 18.15 -0.60
C PRO A 87 -0.45 19.50 -1.22
N LEU A 88 -0.08 19.50 -2.51
CA LEU A 88 0.29 20.70 -3.25
C LEU A 88 -0.95 21.45 -3.79
N VAL A 89 -1.86 21.83 -2.89
CA VAL A 89 -3.19 22.37 -3.23
C VAL A 89 -3.13 23.67 -4.04
N ASP A 90 -2.34 24.65 -3.60
CA ASP A 90 -2.21 25.93 -4.31
C ASP A 90 -1.67 25.74 -5.72
N PHE A 91 -0.76 24.79 -5.88
CA PHE A 91 -0.22 24.44 -7.17
C PHE A 91 -1.26 23.76 -8.05
N TRP A 92 -2.05 22.81 -7.51
CA TRP A 92 -3.16 22.21 -8.24
C TRP A 92 -4.18 23.26 -8.72
N TYR A 93 -4.55 24.21 -7.85
CA TYR A 93 -5.42 25.33 -8.23
C TYR A 93 -4.83 26.13 -9.39
N SER A 94 -3.53 26.39 -9.38
CA SER A 94 -2.87 27.12 -10.47
C SER A 94 -2.90 26.36 -11.80
N LEU A 95 -2.72 25.03 -11.76
CA LEU A 95 -2.82 24.17 -12.94
C LEU A 95 -4.23 24.17 -13.51
N GLY A 96 -5.26 23.95 -12.67
CA GLY A 96 -6.66 23.96 -13.10
C GLY A 96 -7.10 25.33 -13.62
N ALA A 97 -6.73 26.42 -12.93
CA ALA A 97 -7.06 27.77 -13.35
C ALA A 97 -6.45 28.13 -14.72
N SER A 98 -5.25 27.62 -15.05
CA SER A 98 -4.60 27.86 -16.34
C SER A 98 -5.43 27.37 -17.55
N VAL A 99 -6.35 26.43 -17.33
CA VAL A 99 -7.26 25.87 -18.33
C VAL A 99 -8.74 26.18 -18.04
N GLY A 100 -9.00 27.14 -17.14
CA GLY A 100 -10.36 27.60 -16.81
C GLY A 100 -11.17 26.64 -15.93
N GLN A 101 -10.54 25.61 -15.34
CA GLN A 101 -11.20 24.67 -14.45
C GLN A 101 -11.36 25.23 -13.03
N ILE A 102 -12.54 25.01 -12.43
CA ILE A 102 -12.78 25.24 -11.01
C ILE A 102 -12.51 23.92 -10.27
N LEU A 103 -11.58 23.92 -9.32
CA LEU A 103 -11.31 22.71 -8.55
C LEU A 103 -12.41 22.42 -7.51
N PRO A 104 -12.60 21.14 -7.15
CA PRO A 104 -13.56 20.76 -6.12
C PRO A 104 -13.25 21.42 -4.77
N ASN A 105 -14.30 21.90 -4.09
CA ASN A 105 -14.19 22.42 -2.72
C ASN A 105 -13.74 21.32 -1.72
N GLN A 106 -14.02 20.06 -2.03
CA GLN A 106 -13.69 18.90 -1.21
C GLN A 106 -12.30 18.31 -1.53
N TRP A 107 -11.36 19.16 -1.94
CA TRP A 107 -10.00 18.77 -2.32
C TRP A 107 -9.32 17.87 -1.27
N PHE A 108 -9.55 18.13 0.02
CA PHE A 108 -8.95 17.38 1.13
C PHE A 108 -9.27 15.88 1.04
N ILE A 109 -10.54 15.55 0.78
CA ILE A 109 -10.98 14.16 0.64
C ILE A 109 -10.26 13.48 -0.52
N MET A 110 -10.02 14.21 -1.60
CA MET A 110 -9.35 13.66 -2.78
C MET A 110 -7.87 13.36 -2.51
N PHE A 111 -7.15 14.24 -1.80
CA PHE A 111 -5.76 13.96 -1.43
C PHE A 111 -5.62 12.87 -0.38
N GLU A 112 -6.52 12.81 0.60
CA GLU A 112 -6.57 11.69 1.56
C GLU A 112 -6.79 10.35 0.84
N GLU A 113 -7.71 10.32 -0.12
CA GLU A 113 -8.00 9.12 -0.90
C GLU A 113 -6.81 8.71 -1.80
N ALA A 114 -6.13 9.67 -2.41
CA ALA A 114 -4.89 9.42 -3.15
C ALA A 114 -3.78 8.87 -2.24
N SER A 115 -3.61 9.47 -1.05
CA SER A 115 -2.67 8.98 -0.03
C SER A 115 -2.95 7.55 0.40
N ARG A 116 -4.23 7.23 0.59
CA ARG A 116 -4.67 5.89 0.95
C ARG A 116 -4.30 4.89 -0.14
N LYS A 117 -4.53 5.25 -1.41
CA LYS A 117 -4.30 4.35 -2.55
C LYS A 117 -2.82 4.17 -2.89
N GLU A 118 -2.00 5.21 -2.79
CA GLU A 118 -0.52 5.10 -2.93
C GLU A 118 0.07 4.17 -1.86
N ARG A 119 -0.40 4.26 -0.61
CA ARG A 119 0.00 3.32 0.46
C ARG A 119 -0.51 1.91 0.25
N GLU A 120 -1.63 1.72 -0.43
CA GLU A 120 -2.16 0.40 -0.77
C GLU A 120 -1.25 -0.29 -1.80
N ASN A 121 -0.82 0.45 -2.82
CA ASN A 121 0.05 -0.08 -3.87
C ASN A 121 1.47 -0.38 -3.37
N ASN A 122 2.00 0.40 -2.42
CA ASN A 122 3.35 0.18 -1.87
C ASN A 122 3.42 -0.92 -0.79
N ARG A 123 2.28 -1.44 -0.33
CA ARG A 123 2.28 -2.51 0.71
C ARG A 123 2.76 -3.85 0.21
N ASP A 124 2.65 -4.10 -1.09
CA ASP A 124 3.03 -5.37 -1.69
C ASP A 124 4.56 -5.63 -1.61
N ASP A 125 5.37 -4.60 -1.33
CA ASP A 125 6.83 -4.72 -1.14
C ASP A 125 7.24 -5.01 0.33
N ASP A 126 6.36 -4.82 1.32
CA ASP A 126 6.71 -4.82 2.76
C ASP A 126 6.29 -6.11 3.52
N ASP A 127 5.50 -6.97 2.89
CA ASP A 127 4.90 -8.15 3.54
C ASP A 127 5.66 -9.47 3.27
N GLU A 128 6.49 -9.56 2.22
CA GLU A 128 7.36 -10.74 1.99
C GLU A 128 8.50 -10.82 3.02
N ASP A 129 9.08 -9.70 3.44
CA ASP A 129 10.23 -9.68 4.36
C ASP A 129 9.86 -10.03 5.82
N LYS A 130 8.60 -9.87 6.22
CA LYS A 130 8.18 -10.17 7.60
C LYS A 130 7.89 -11.66 7.80
N GLU A 131 7.38 -12.36 6.79
CA GLU A 131 6.99 -13.76 6.95
C GLU A 131 8.22 -14.68 7.08
N GLU A 132 9.33 -14.37 6.40
CA GLU A 132 10.60 -15.09 6.55
C GLU A 132 11.25 -14.88 7.93
N GLU A 133 11.20 -13.66 8.49
CA GLU A 133 11.77 -13.36 9.83
C GLU A 133 11.05 -14.14 10.95
N TYR A 134 9.71 -14.23 10.89
CA TYR A 134 8.93 -15.00 11.86
C TYR A 134 9.20 -16.51 11.79
N ASP A 135 9.42 -17.06 10.59
CA ASP A 135 9.69 -18.48 10.41
C ASP A 135 11.13 -18.86 10.78
N GLU A 136 12.12 -18.01 10.51
CA GLU A 136 13.50 -18.20 10.97
C GLU A 136 13.63 -18.12 12.49
N GLU A 137 12.97 -17.15 13.14
CA GLU A 137 13.00 -17.04 14.60
C GLU A 137 12.34 -18.27 15.25
N ARG A 138 11.24 -18.77 14.69
CA ARG A 138 10.57 -19.99 15.15
C ARG A 138 11.44 -21.23 14.97
N ASN A 139 12.13 -21.38 13.84
CA ASN A 139 13.04 -22.50 13.59
C ASN A 139 14.27 -22.46 14.50
N ASN A 140 14.85 -21.28 14.72
CA ASN A 140 15.97 -21.10 15.65
C ASN A 140 15.58 -21.45 17.09
N LYS A 141 14.39 -21.03 17.54
CA LYS A 141 13.85 -21.38 18.86
C LYS A 141 13.59 -22.88 19.02
N LEU A 142 13.19 -23.58 17.94
CA LEU A 142 13.01 -25.03 17.92
C LEU A 142 14.36 -25.78 18.00
N LEU A 143 15.35 -25.32 17.23
CA LEU A 143 16.71 -25.87 17.23
C LEU A 143 17.40 -25.70 18.57
N GLU A 144 17.21 -24.56 19.22
CA GLU A 144 17.78 -24.28 20.54
C GLU A 144 17.16 -25.16 21.63
N ARG A 145 15.84 -25.40 21.58
CA ARG A 145 15.17 -26.39 22.43
C ARG A 145 15.74 -27.79 22.21
N ARG A 146 15.93 -28.23 20.97
CA ARG A 146 16.54 -29.54 20.64
C ARG A 146 17.96 -29.67 21.20
N ARG A 147 18.79 -28.64 21.07
CA ARG A 147 20.16 -28.63 21.62
C ARG A 147 20.19 -28.74 23.14
N LYS A 148 19.21 -28.15 23.83
CA LYS A 148 19.07 -28.23 25.29
C LYS A 148 18.81 -29.65 25.80
N TYR A 149 17.98 -30.43 25.09
CA TYR A 149 17.70 -31.83 25.45
C TYR A 149 18.82 -32.81 25.04
N SER A 150 19.63 -32.47 24.03
CA SER A 150 20.77 -33.31 23.63
C SER A 150 21.96 -33.25 24.60
N LYS A 151 22.09 -32.17 25.39
CA LYS A 151 23.20 -31.99 26.34
C LYS A 151 22.98 -32.64 27.72
N SER A 152 21.79 -33.15 28.03
CA SER A 152 21.50 -33.80 29.32
C SER A 152 21.63 -35.33 29.29
N SER A 153 22.16 -35.91 28.20
CA SER A 153 22.30 -37.35 28.01
C SER A 153 23.77 -37.76 27.93
N THR A 154 24.52 -37.59 29.01
CA THR A 154 25.76 -38.38 29.29
C THR A 154 26.11 -38.27 30.77
N ALA A 155 25.56 -39.18 31.60
CA ALA A 155 26.19 -39.81 32.78
C ALA A 155 25.15 -40.61 33.59
N THR A 156 25.21 -41.94 33.49
CA THR A 156 24.65 -42.95 34.42
C THR A 156 25.72 -43.34 35.48
N PRO A 157 25.53 -44.21 36.52
CA PRO A 157 24.35 -44.99 37.02
C PRO A 157 24.15 -45.06 38.57
N PHE A 158 23.12 -45.82 39.02
CA PHE A 158 22.97 -46.59 40.31
C PHE A 158 22.67 -45.81 41.62
N TYR A 159 21.83 -46.20 42.60
CA TYR A 159 20.92 -47.35 42.88
C TYR A 159 19.87 -46.90 43.93
N GLY A 160 18.65 -47.45 43.91
CA GLY A 160 17.68 -47.21 45.00
C GLY A 160 16.27 -47.66 44.66
N LYS A 161 15.92 -48.86 45.11
CA LYS A 161 14.59 -49.49 45.00
C LYS A 161 13.54 -48.65 45.72
N GLU A 162 12.38 -48.46 45.09
CA GLU A 162 11.09 -48.64 45.75
C GLU A 162 9.98 -48.83 44.71
N ASN A 163 9.24 -49.93 44.89
CA ASN A 163 8.15 -50.37 44.03
C ASN A 163 6.94 -49.45 44.21
N VAL A 164 6.53 -48.74 43.16
CA VAL A 164 5.15 -48.26 43.02
C VAL A 164 4.71 -48.46 41.58
N HIS A 165 3.77 -49.37 41.37
CA HIS A 165 3.03 -49.56 40.12
C HIS A 165 2.39 -48.24 39.65
N PRO A 166 2.58 -47.80 38.40
CA PRO A 166 1.64 -46.86 37.79
C PRO A 166 0.38 -47.61 37.32
N PRO A 167 -0.84 -47.11 37.59
CA PRO A 167 -2.05 -47.68 37.02
C PRO A 167 -2.10 -47.49 35.50
N ALA A 168 -2.62 -48.51 34.83
CA ALA A 168 -2.66 -48.69 33.38
C ALA A 168 -3.24 -47.49 32.62
N ALA A 169 -2.55 -47.10 31.56
CA ALA A 169 -3.06 -46.23 30.51
C ALA A 169 -4.28 -46.88 29.84
N GLN A 170 -5.45 -46.26 29.97
CA GLN A 170 -6.58 -46.55 29.09
C GLN A 170 -6.51 -45.60 27.90
N ILE A 171 -6.01 -46.13 26.78
CA ILE A 171 -6.10 -45.53 25.47
C ILE A 171 -7.55 -45.72 25.00
N LEU A 172 -8.38 -44.68 25.10
CA LEU A 172 -9.71 -44.67 24.49
C LEU A 172 -9.57 -44.20 23.03
N PHE A 173 -9.40 -45.17 22.12
CA PHE A 173 -9.75 -45.00 20.72
C PHE A 173 -11.29 -45.05 20.60
N SER A 174 -11.93 -43.92 20.32
CA SER A 174 -13.29 -43.93 19.74
C SER A 174 -13.20 -43.62 18.25
N SER A 175 -13.00 -44.68 17.47
CA SER A 175 -13.37 -44.72 16.06
C SER A 175 -14.89 -44.96 15.98
N LYS A 176 -15.64 -44.04 15.37
CA LYS A 176 -16.86 -44.39 14.62
C LYS A 176 -17.01 -43.51 13.38
N ARG A 177 -16.74 -44.19 12.27
CA ARG A 177 -17.12 -43.97 10.88
C ARG A 177 -18.63 -43.76 10.71
N SER A 178 -18.99 -43.02 9.65
CA SER A 178 -20.15 -43.24 8.75
C SER A 178 -21.55 -42.92 9.33
N GLN A 179 -22.42 -42.13 8.71
CA GLN A 179 -23.02 -42.23 7.38
C GLN A 179 -23.45 -40.82 6.90
N ARG A 180 -23.37 -40.43 5.59
CA ARG A 180 -24.39 -40.65 4.52
C ARG A 180 -25.80 -40.31 5.03
N GLU A 181 -26.63 -39.47 4.43
CA GLU A 181 -27.00 -39.16 3.04
C GLU A 181 -27.85 -37.86 3.11
N ALA A 182 -27.71 -36.89 2.19
CA ALA A 182 -28.48 -36.70 0.95
C ALA A 182 -29.96 -36.28 1.14
N ILE A 183 -30.53 -35.69 0.07
CA ILE A 183 -31.90 -35.16 -0.13
C ILE A 183 -31.98 -33.65 0.20
N ALA A 184 -32.38 -32.74 -0.70
CA ALA A 184 -32.63 -32.74 -2.14
C ALA A 184 -32.63 -31.26 -2.59
#